data_AF-A0A8B8VV73-F1
#
_entry.id   AF-A0A8B8VV73-F1
#
_cell.length_a   1.000
_cell.length_b   1.000
_cell.length_c   1.000
_cell.angle_alpha   90.00
_cell.angle_beta   90.00
_cell.angle_gamma   90.00
#
_symmetry.space_group_name_H-M   'P 1'
#
loop_
_entity.id
_entity.type
_entity.pdbx_description
1 polymer ?
#
loop_
_entity_poly.entity_id
_entity_poly.type
_entity_poly.pdbx_seq_one_letter_code
_entity_poly.pdbx_strand_id
1 'polypeptide(L)'
;MLETCGLLTSLGYPVPKPDLIHPLKHRQELWVVKRSLSQSACPDCDICPALKETLSLFVAGTPEDYMANVRQYETDPLVLDTASQLKSCADRKLTEEG
;
A
#
# COMPACT_ATOMS: atom_id res chain seq x y z
N MET A 1 -12.52 -0.58 -25.74
CA MET A 1 -13.76 0.18 -25.46
C MET A 1 -14.09 0.00 -23.99
N LEU A 2 -13.94 1.05 -23.18
CA LEU A 2 -14.10 1.07 -21.71
C LEU A 2 -15.29 1.97 -21.33
N GLU A 3 -16.29 2.01 -22.21
CA GLU A 3 -17.39 2.99 -22.13
C GLU A 3 -18.57 2.49 -21.28
N THR A 4 -18.61 1.20 -20.95
CA THR A 4 -19.76 0.61 -20.23
C THR A 4 -19.70 0.83 -18.72
N CYS A 5 -18.51 1.03 -18.14
CA CYS A 5 -18.35 1.17 -16.68
C CYS A 5 -18.76 2.55 -16.16
N GLY A 6 -18.70 3.60 -16.99
CA GLY A 6 -19.16 4.95 -16.59
C GLY A 6 -20.68 5.10 -16.55
N LEU A 7 -21.42 4.28 -17.30
CA LEU A 7 -22.88 4.38 -17.42
C LEU A 7 -23.61 3.85 -16.18
N LEU A 8 -23.05 2.84 -15.50
CA LEU A 8 -23.69 2.25 -14.31
C LEU A 8 -23.63 3.18 -13.08
N THR A 9 -22.70 4.12 -13.05
CA THR A 9 -22.59 5.12 -11.97
C THR A 9 -23.60 6.26 -12.12
N SER A 10 -23.97 6.64 -13.35
CA SER A 10 -24.94 7.72 -13.60
C SER A 10 -26.41 7.35 -13.35
N LEU A 11 -26.74 6.06 -13.24
CA LEU A 11 -28.13 5.59 -13.07
C LEU A 11 -28.48 5.21 -11.61
N GLY A 12 -27.57 5.39 -10.65
CA GLY A 12 -27.85 5.22 -9.22
C GLY A 12 -28.23 3.79 -8.80
N TYR A 13 -27.87 2.77 -9.59
CA TYR A 13 -28.20 1.40 -9.26
C TYR A 13 -27.30 0.86 -8.14
N PRO A 14 -27.84 0.27 -7.06
CA PRO A 14 -27.02 -0.35 -6.02
C PRO A 14 -26.27 -1.55 -6.60
N VAL A 15 -24.95 -1.54 -6.50
CA VAL A 15 -24.11 -2.69 -6.88
C VAL A 15 -24.41 -3.84 -5.91
N PRO A 16 -24.82 -5.03 -6.39
CA PRO A 16 -25.04 -6.18 -5.51
C PRO A 16 -23.69 -6.62 -4.89
N LYS A 17 -23.59 -6.62 -3.57
CA LYS A 17 -22.47 -7.24 -2.84
C LYS A 17 -23.01 -8.27 -1.85
N PRO A 18 -22.80 -9.57 -2.14
CA PRO A 18 -22.71 -10.53 -1.05
C PRO A 18 -21.59 -11.58 -1.15
N ASP A 19 -20.61 -11.48 -2.06
CA ASP A 19 -19.59 -12.56 -2.22
C ASP A 19 -18.11 -12.15 -2.05
N LEU A 20 -17.84 -11.01 -1.41
CA LEU A 20 -16.45 -10.57 -1.17
C LEU A 20 -15.95 -10.76 0.28
N ILE A 21 -16.78 -11.31 1.18
CA ILE A 21 -16.42 -11.51 2.60
C ILE A 21 -16.13 -12.99 2.94
N HIS A 22 -16.44 -13.93 2.04
CA HIS A 22 -16.17 -15.35 2.29
C HIS A 22 -14.66 -15.74 2.28
N PRO A 23 -13.79 -15.15 1.43
CA PRO A 23 -12.36 -15.49 1.42
C PRO A 23 -11.59 -15.00 2.66
N LEU A 24 -12.06 -13.94 3.31
CA LEU A 24 -11.38 -13.32 4.46
C LEU A 24 -11.46 -14.15 5.74
N LYS A 25 -12.33 -15.17 5.77
CA LYS A 25 -12.49 -16.06 6.91
C LYS A 25 -11.45 -17.18 6.94
N HIS A 26 -10.70 -17.39 5.85
CA HIS A 26 -9.61 -18.37 5.79
C HIS A 26 -8.23 -17.68 5.84
N ARG A 27 -7.92 -17.20 7.04
CA ARG A 27 -6.67 -16.56 7.47
C ARG A 27 -5.49 -17.54 7.51
N GLN A 28 -5.24 -18.28 6.43
CA GLN A 28 -4.12 -19.22 6.33
C GLN A 28 -3.35 -19.20 4.99
N GLU A 29 -3.78 -18.40 4.00
CA GLU A 29 -3.09 -18.32 2.69
C GLU A 29 -2.55 -16.92 2.32
N LEU A 30 -2.70 -15.91 3.19
CA LEU A 30 -2.29 -14.52 2.93
C LEU A 30 -0.77 -14.26 3.00
N TRP A 31 0.05 -15.25 3.36
CA TRP A 31 1.51 -15.14 3.39
C TRP A 31 2.23 -15.47 2.08
N VAL A 32 1.50 -15.89 1.04
CA VAL A 32 2.07 -15.93 -0.31
C VAL A 32 1.51 -14.73 -1.05
N VAL A 33 2.27 -13.62 -1.05
CA VAL A 33 2.14 -12.60 -2.08
C VAL A 33 2.46 -13.31 -3.39
N LYS A 34 1.44 -13.92 -4.00
CA LYS A 34 1.53 -14.52 -5.31
C LYS A 34 1.82 -13.33 -6.22
N ARG A 35 3.07 -13.26 -6.67
CA ARG A 35 3.61 -12.25 -7.57
C ARG A 35 2.96 -12.42 -8.95
N SER A 36 1.64 -12.27 -9.04
CA SER A 36 0.96 -12.03 -10.31
C SER A 36 0.95 -10.52 -10.54
N LEU A 37 2.17 -9.96 -10.63
CA LEU A 37 2.36 -8.87 -11.56
C LEU A 37 2.11 -9.51 -12.92
N SER A 38 0.90 -9.30 -13.44
CA SER A 38 0.58 -9.54 -14.83
C SER A 38 1.76 -9.03 -15.65
N GLN A 39 2.47 -9.95 -16.32
CA GLN A 39 3.58 -9.65 -17.22
C GLN A 39 3.06 -8.88 -18.45
N SER A 40 2.56 -7.66 -18.25
CA SER A 40 2.59 -6.65 -19.29
C SER A 40 4.04 -6.17 -19.36
N ALA A 41 4.71 -6.55 -20.44
CA ALA A 41 6.13 -6.36 -20.68
C ALA A 41 6.63 -4.95 -20.33
N CYS A 42 7.39 -4.86 -19.24
CA CYS A 42 8.27 -3.73 -18.98
C CYS A 42 9.55 -4.33 -18.39
N PRO A 43 10.59 -4.54 -19.23
CA PRO A 43 11.83 -5.20 -18.83
C PRO A 43 12.56 -4.50 -17.67
N ASP A 44 12.27 -3.22 -17.44
CA ASP A 44 12.89 -2.36 -16.42
C ASP A 44 11.87 -1.71 -15.46
N CYS A 45 10.69 -2.30 -15.27
CA CYS A 45 9.74 -1.80 -14.27
C CYS A 45 10.12 -2.27 -12.87
N ASP A 46 11.32 -1.88 -12.45
CA ASP A 46 11.68 -1.85 -11.04
C ASP A 46 10.87 -0.77 -10.31
N ILE A 47 10.75 -0.94 -9.00
CA ILE A 47 10.20 0.10 -8.14
C ILE A 47 11.05 1.36 -8.32
N CYS A 48 10.40 2.51 -8.52
CA CYS A 48 11.06 3.82 -8.60
C CYS A 48 12.12 3.95 -7.49
N PRO A 49 13.38 4.34 -7.78
CA PRO A 49 14.44 4.40 -6.78
C PRO A 49 14.06 5.19 -5.52
N ALA A 50 13.34 6.30 -5.67
CA ALA A 50 12.85 7.10 -4.54
C ALA A 50 11.88 6.32 -3.63
N LEU A 51 11.01 5.50 -4.24
CA LEU A 51 10.09 4.64 -3.49
C LEU A 51 10.85 3.49 -2.83
N LYS A 52 11.85 2.90 -3.50
CA LYS A 52 12.71 1.86 -2.92
C LYS A 52 13.45 2.37 -1.68
N GLU A 53 14.04 3.57 -1.75
CA GLU A 53 14.71 4.21 -0.63
C GLU A 53 13.75 4.49 0.54
N THR A 54 12.57 5.04 0.23
CA THR A 54 11.54 5.31 1.25
C THR A 54 11.12 4.03 1.98
N LEU A 55 10.96 2.91 1.26
CA LEU A 55 10.64 1.61 1.87
C LEU A 55 11.79 1.06 2.72
N SER A 56 13.05 1.23 2.28
CA SER A 56 14.22 0.83 3.06
C SER A 56 14.32 1.61 4.37
N LEU A 57 14.11 2.94 4.33
CA LEU A 57 14.08 3.79 5.53
C LEU A 57 12.90 3.44 6.44
N PHE A 58 11.73 3.12 5.88
CA PHE A 58 10.57 2.75 6.66
C PHE A 58 10.79 1.44 7.44
N VAL A 59 11.38 0.42 6.80
CA VAL A 59 11.55 -0.92 7.41
C VAL A 59 12.77 -0.98 8.34
N ALA A 60 13.90 -0.40 7.95
CA ALA A 60 15.19 -0.60 8.63
C ALA A 60 15.84 0.70 9.12
N GLY A 61 15.35 1.86 8.71
CA GLY A 61 15.87 3.17 9.13
C GLY A 61 15.29 3.63 10.47
N THR A 62 15.84 4.72 11.00
CA THR A 62 15.29 5.39 12.19
C THR A 62 14.03 6.19 11.86
N PRO A 63 13.15 6.50 12.83
CA PRO A 63 12.03 7.41 12.63
C PRO A 63 12.47 8.77 12.09
N GLU A 64 13.60 9.29 12.54
CA GLU A 64 14.17 10.57 12.13
C GLU A 64 14.55 10.55 10.64
N ASP A 65 15.27 9.52 10.20
CA ASP A 65 15.71 9.40 8.81
C ASP A 65 14.52 9.22 7.85
N TYR A 66 13.55 8.38 8.23
CA TYR A 66 12.31 8.21 7.46
C TYR A 66 11.56 9.54 7.32
N MET A 67 11.33 10.26 8.43
CA MET A 67 10.61 11.53 8.40
C MET A 67 11.38 12.64 7.67
N ALA A 68 12.72 12.64 7.70
CA ALA A 68 13.53 13.54 6.90
C ALA A 68 13.34 13.30 5.40
N ASN A 69 13.24 12.03 4.97
CA ASN A 69 12.95 11.67 3.58
C ASN A 69 11.52 12.04 3.16
N VAL A 70 10.49 11.71 3.96
CA VAL A 70 9.08 12.01 3.63
C VAL A 70 8.85 13.51 3.43
N ARG A 71 9.49 14.37 4.24
CA ARG A 71 9.39 15.83 4.14
C ARG A 71 9.92 16.42 2.82
N GLN A 72 10.67 15.65 2.03
CA GLN A 72 11.09 16.08 0.69
C GLN A 72 9.92 16.07 -0.32
N TYR A 73 8.89 15.26 -0.07
CA TYR A 73 7.79 15.01 -0.99
C TYR A 73 6.44 15.51 -0.46
N GLU A 74 6.28 15.58 0.86
CA GLU A 74 5.03 15.95 1.52
C GLU A 74 5.26 17.03 2.58
N THR A 75 4.35 18.00 2.63
CA THR A 75 4.40 19.13 3.58
C THR A 75 3.14 19.26 4.43
N ASP A 76 2.07 18.51 4.11
CA ASP A 76 0.85 18.51 4.91
C ASP A 76 1.10 17.95 6.32
N PRO A 77 0.86 18.74 7.38
CA PRO A 77 1.13 18.31 8.75
C PRO A 77 0.29 17.10 9.20
N LEU A 78 -0.91 16.91 8.67
CA LEU A 78 -1.76 15.76 9.00
C LEU A 78 -1.18 14.47 8.40
N VAL A 79 -0.65 14.55 7.18
CA VAL A 79 0.01 13.42 6.52
C VAL A 79 1.31 13.08 7.23
N LEU A 80 2.09 14.10 7.62
CA LEU A 80 3.33 13.91 8.38
C LEU A 80 3.10 13.30 9.76
N ASP A 81 2.06 13.72 10.48
CA ASP A 81 1.70 13.15 11.78
C ASP A 81 1.32 11.66 11.62
N THR A 82 0.49 11.36 10.62
CA THR A 82 0.10 9.98 10.30
C THR A 82 1.32 9.13 9.92
N ALA A 83 2.24 9.66 9.11
CA ALA A 83 3.44 8.96 8.70
C ALA A 83 4.34 8.62 9.90
N SER A 84 4.50 9.55 10.84
CA SER A 84 5.24 9.34 12.09
C SER A 84 4.60 8.25 12.96
N GLN A 85 3.28 8.31 13.15
CA GLN A 85 2.54 7.29 13.90
C GLN A 85 2.66 5.90 13.27
N LEU A 86 2.56 5.83 11.94
CA LEU A 86 2.68 4.58 11.20
C LEU A 86 4.09 3.98 11.35
N LYS A 87 5.14 4.80 11.25
CA LYS A 87 6.53 4.38 11.46
C LYS A 87 6.74 3.83 12.88
N SER A 88 6.28 4.55 13.91
CA SER A 88 6.37 4.08 15.29
C SER A 88 5.65 2.75 15.53
N CYS A 89 4.46 2.58 14.92
CA CYS A 89 3.70 1.34 15.01
C CYS A 89 4.44 0.18 14.32
N ALA A 90 4.94 0.42 13.11
CA ALA A 90 5.68 -0.57 12.32
C ALA A 90 6.95 -1.00 13.04
N ASP A 91 7.73 -0.07 13.59
CA ASP A 91 8.96 -0.38 14.31
C ASP A 91 8.66 -1.31 15.48
N ARG A 92 7.70 -0.96 16.34
CA ARG A 92 7.30 -1.81 17.45
C ARG A 92 6.86 -3.20 17.00
N LYS A 93 6.05 -3.28 15.94
CA LYS A 93 5.44 -4.55 15.48
C LYS A 93 6.40 -5.44 14.69
N LEU A 94 7.36 -4.86 13.98
CA LEU A 94 8.35 -5.60 13.20
C LEU A 94 9.56 -6.00 14.05
N THR A 95 9.82 -5.31 15.17
CA THR A 95 10.83 -5.73 16.16
C THR A 95 10.35 -6.83 17.10
N GLU A 96 9.02 -7.01 17.23
CA GLU A 96 8.44 -8.18 17.89
C GLU A 96 8.61 -9.39 16.94
N GLU A 97 9.81 -9.98 16.91
CA GLU A 97 10.01 -11.28 16.26
C GLU A 97 9.00 -12.28 16.83
N GLY A 98 8.25 -12.94 15.93
CA GLY A 98 7.33 -14.03 16.28
C GLY A 98 8.06 -15.33 16.57
#